data_AF-A0A7W7Y9F7-F1
#
_entry.id   AF-A0A7W7Y9F7-F1
#
_cell.length_a   1.000
_cell.length_b   1.000
_cell.length_c   1.000
_cell.angle_alpha   90.00
_cell.angle_beta   90.00
_cell.angle_gamma   90.00
#
_symmetry.space_group_name_H-M   'P 1'
#
loop_
_entity.id
_entity.type
_entity.pdbx_description
1 polymer ?
#
loop_
_entity_poly.entity_id
_entity_poly.type
_entity_poly.pdbx_seq_one_letter_code
_entity_poly.pdbx_strand_id
1 'polypeptide(L)'
;MRSQISTMLLFLAISAAPAAETKAPRVIDFRGPPHNYLDWKPKDRFAELQEKVENGSVKLDTESDKAFLTSLLQALNIPVSSQLLVFSASSLQSEIINPRNPRALYFNEDTYLGWVPGGLVEIIAEDPDMGPMFYVFDRLRPGGAVPRVTRSTKCMNCHAGNATRRLPGLVAESLLVSRAGSSLETYRRDVQGHQIPLETRFGGWHLTGQHNLSSTKANIMGIPNAGKNQIVPVEPGQYSDLSLHLLPTSDILPHLVNEHQMGFENRLVYAIYTVRQLKSDDKGMLGAAAKAEIDERAQEMARYIMFADEAKFPAKGMVGDETYAKDFLRDCKLSKTGLSLKDLDLKTRMFKHRCSYMLYSDTWKAAPKELKERVYYHMALYLREQPDSQHAHIPPAERLAIRTILKDTMTDLPSWWR
;
A
#
# COMPACT_ATOMS: atom_id res chain seq x y z
N MET A 1 46.36 57.80 -3.67
CA MET A 1 46.27 56.48 -4.34
C MET A 1 45.64 55.48 -3.37
N ARG A 2 44.34 55.20 -3.49
CA ARG A 2 43.65 54.14 -2.73
C ARG A 2 43.30 53.03 -3.73
N SER A 3 43.90 51.87 -3.54
CA SER A 3 43.73 50.66 -4.35
C SER A 3 42.35 50.05 -4.03
N GLN A 4 41.51 49.89 -5.06
CA GLN A 4 40.29 49.10 -5.00
C GLN A 4 40.62 47.64 -5.36
N ILE A 5 40.37 46.73 -4.43
CA ILE A 5 40.44 45.29 -4.66
C ILE A 5 39.08 44.86 -5.21
N SER A 6 39.04 44.50 -6.50
CA SER A 6 37.87 43.89 -7.14
C SER A 6 37.81 42.41 -6.77
N THR A 7 36.82 42.03 -5.97
CA THR A 7 36.53 40.62 -5.66
C THR A 7 35.76 40.01 -6.85
N MET A 8 36.46 39.21 -7.65
CA MET A 8 35.89 38.49 -8.78
C MET A 8 35.16 37.24 -8.26
N LEU A 9 33.83 37.26 -8.29
CA LEU A 9 32.99 36.11 -7.94
C LEU A 9 33.05 35.06 -9.06
N LEU A 10 33.70 33.94 -8.77
CA LEU A 10 33.72 32.75 -9.62
C LEU A 10 32.38 32.01 -9.45
N PHE A 11 31.51 32.09 -10.45
CA PHE A 11 30.32 31.23 -10.51
C PHE A 11 30.74 29.80 -10.82
N LEU A 12 30.71 28.92 -9.81
CA LEU A 12 30.79 27.48 -10.02
C LEU A 12 29.48 27.02 -10.68
N ALA A 13 29.55 26.71 -11.98
CA ALA A 13 28.47 26.03 -12.67
C ALA A 13 28.37 24.60 -12.11
N ILE A 14 27.33 24.33 -11.31
CA ILE A 14 26.97 22.98 -10.89
C ILE A 14 26.38 22.30 -12.15
N SER A 15 27.19 21.51 -12.83
CA SER A 15 26.71 20.61 -13.88
C SER A 15 25.76 19.59 -13.23
N ALA A 16 24.45 19.77 -13.45
CA ALA A 16 23.47 18.73 -13.21
C ALA A 16 23.84 17.54 -14.08
N ALA A 17 24.13 16.39 -13.46
CA ALA A 17 24.26 15.14 -14.18
C ALA A 17 22.96 14.89 -14.97
N PRO A 18 23.03 14.46 -16.23
CA PRO A 18 21.84 14.09 -16.98
C PRO A 18 21.13 12.98 -16.21
N ALA A 19 19.85 13.19 -15.91
CA ALA A 19 18.99 12.13 -15.40
C ALA A 19 19.09 10.96 -16.38
N ALA A 20 19.51 9.79 -15.91
CA ALA A 20 19.55 8.58 -16.72
C ALA A 20 18.19 8.42 -17.40
N GLU A 21 18.16 8.30 -18.73
CA GLU A 21 16.94 7.98 -19.48
C GLU A 21 16.34 6.72 -18.87
N THR A 22 15.22 6.87 -18.18
CA THR A 22 14.50 5.75 -17.58
C THR A 22 13.89 4.95 -18.72
N LYS A 23 14.48 3.80 -19.01
CA LYS A 23 13.94 2.83 -19.98
C LYS A 23 12.47 2.59 -19.65
N ALA A 24 11.61 2.63 -20.68
CA ALA A 24 10.19 2.40 -20.48
C ALA A 24 9.97 1.06 -19.76
N PRO A 25 9.04 1.00 -18.78
CA PRO A 25 8.78 -0.22 -18.04
C PRO A 25 8.37 -1.34 -19.00
N ARG A 26 8.87 -2.56 -18.74
CA ARG A 26 8.46 -3.77 -19.46
C ARG A 26 6.94 -3.94 -19.35
N VAL A 27 6.30 -4.15 -20.50
CA VAL A 27 4.91 -4.57 -20.58
C VAL A 27 4.87 -6.09 -20.44
N ILE A 28 4.14 -6.59 -19.45
CA ILE A 28 4.03 -8.01 -19.13
C ILE A 28 2.57 -8.42 -19.30
N ASP A 29 2.32 -9.50 -20.05
CA ASP A 29 1.00 -10.11 -20.10
C ASP A 29 0.87 -11.13 -18.96
N PHE A 30 0.22 -10.73 -17.88
CA PHE A 30 -0.02 -11.60 -16.73
C PHE A 30 -1.03 -12.73 -17.01
N ARG A 31 -1.81 -12.63 -18.09
CA ARG A 31 -2.82 -13.64 -18.43
C ARG A 31 -2.20 -14.84 -19.13
N GLY A 32 -1.22 -14.62 -20.00
CA GLY A 32 -0.51 -15.68 -20.72
C GLY A 32 0.65 -16.31 -19.94
N PRO A 33 1.29 -17.34 -20.52
CA PRO A 33 2.55 -17.89 -20.02
C PRO A 33 3.64 -16.80 -19.95
N PRO A 34 4.53 -16.81 -18.95
CA PRO A 34 4.69 -17.82 -17.90
C PRO A 34 3.80 -17.61 -16.66
N HIS A 35 2.91 -16.62 -16.68
CA HIS A 35 2.17 -16.19 -15.48
C HIS A 35 0.86 -16.95 -15.29
N ASN A 36 0.07 -17.12 -16.35
CA ASN A 36 -1.22 -17.84 -16.33
C ASN A 36 -2.10 -17.47 -15.12
N TYR A 37 -2.14 -16.18 -14.76
CA TYR A 37 -2.71 -15.70 -13.50
C TYR A 37 -4.18 -16.10 -13.30
N LEU A 38 -4.97 -16.14 -14.38
CA LEU A 38 -6.40 -16.47 -14.30
C LEU A 38 -6.63 -17.93 -13.93
N ASP A 39 -5.73 -18.83 -14.34
CA ASP A 39 -5.82 -20.27 -14.11
C ASP A 39 -5.09 -20.71 -12.82
N TRP A 40 -4.37 -19.80 -12.18
CA TRP A 40 -3.62 -20.07 -10.95
C TRP A 40 -4.56 -20.51 -9.81
N LYS A 41 -4.24 -21.63 -9.13
CA LYS A 41 -4.89 -21.99 -7.87
C LYS A 41 -4.30 -21.13 -6.75
N PRO A 42 -5.08 -20.22 -6.13
CA PRO A 42 -4.53 -19.30 -5.15
C PRO A 42 -4.13 -20.01 -3.86
N LYS A 43 -3.12 -19.48 -3.19
CA LYS A 43 -2.58 -19.93 -1.90
C LYS A 43 -2.61 -18.81 -0.85
N ASP A 44 -3.37 -17.76 -1.13
CA ASP A 44 -3.54 -16.62 -0.25
C ASP A 44 -4.41 -16.98 0.98
N ARG A 45 -4.37 -16.10 1.98
CA ARG A 45 -5.09 -16.25 3.24
C ARG A 45 -6.60 -16.46 3.04
N PHE A 46 -7.19 -15.81 2.03
CA PHE A 46 -8.62 -15.94 1.78
C PHE A 46 -8.97 -17.28 1.14
N ALA A 47 -8.15 -17.79 0.22
CA ALA A 47 -8.32 -19.12 -0.33
C ALA A 47 -8.26 -20.21 0.75
N GLU A 48 -7.34 -20.08 1.72
CA GLU A 48 -7.30 -20.98 2.88
C GLU A 48 -8.55 -20.87 3.75
N LEU A 49 -9.06 -19.65 3.98
CA LEU A 49 -10.30 -19.45 4.73
C LEU A 49 -11.48 -20.07 3.98
N GLN A 50 -11.55 -19.90 2.66
CA GLN A 50 -12.62 -20.46 1.84
C GLN A 50 -12.69 -21.98 1.99
N GLU A 51 -11.56 -22.69 1.88
CA GLU A 51 -11.51 -24.15 2.09
C GLU A 51 -12.00 -24.53 3.51
N LYS A 52 -11.63 -23.75 4.54
CA LYS A 52 -12.07 -23.97 5.94
C LYS A 52 -13.57 -23.70 6.16
N VAL A 53 -14.17 -22.76 5.41
CA VAL A 53 -15.62 -22.50 5.47
C VAL A 53 -16.37 -23.60 4.74
N GLU A 54 -15.91 -24.02 3.56
CA GLU A 54 -16.54 -25.07 2.75
C GLU A 54 -16.56 -26.43 3.46
N ASN A 55 -15.51 -26.75 4.23
CA ASN A 55 -15.44 -27.99 5.01
C ASN A 55 -16.05 -27.87 6.43
N GLY A 56 -16.57 -26.70 6.81
CA GLY A 56 -17.25 -26.48 8.09
C GLY A 56 -16.34 -26.26 9.30
N SER A 57 -15.02 -26.16 9.12
CA SER A 57 -14.06 -25.85 10.20
C SER A 57 -14.18 -24.43 10.72
N VAL A 58 -14.60 -23.49 9.87
CA VAL A 58 -14.91 -22.10 10.22
C VAL A 58 -16.35 -21.80 9.86
N LYS A 59 -17.09 -21.19 10.79
CA LYS A 59 -18.46 -20.72 10.56
C LYS A 59 -18.47 -19.20 10.50
N LEU A 60 -19.08 -18.66 9.45
CA LEU A 60 -19.35 -17.24 9.33
C LEU A 60 -20.77 -16.96 9.80
N ASP A 61 -20.93 -15.87 10.56
CA ASP A 61 -22.22 -15.46 11.11
C ASP A 61 -23.01 -14.71 10.04
N THR A 62 -24.13 -15.26 9.59
CA THR A 62 -24.95 -14.65 8.53
C THR A 62 -26.19 -13.93 9.06
N GLU A 63 -26.33 -13.73 10.37
CA GLU A 63 -27.53 -13.13 10.99
C GLU A 63 -27.81 -11.71 10.49
N SER A 64 -26.75 -10.94 10.20
CA SER A 64 -26.83 -9.59 9.65
C SER A 64 -25.56 -9.24 8.88
N ASP A 65 -25.60 -8.17 8.08
CA ASP A 65 -24.41 -7.68 7.35
C ASP A 65 -23.24 -7.39 8.29
N LYS A 66 -23.51 -6.81 9.47
CA LYS A 66 -22.47 -6.50 10.46
C LYS A 66 -21.91 -7.75 11.14
N ALA A 67 -22.76 -8.73 11.45
CA ALA A 67 -22.32 -9.98 12.06
C ALA A 67 -21.45 -10.79 11.07
N PHE A 68 -21.85 -10.80 9.79
CA PHE A 68 -21.08 -11.39 8.70
C PHE A 68 -19.75 -10.71 8.52
N LEU A 69 -19.75 -9.38 8.41
CA LEU A 69 -18.52 -8.62 8.29
C LEU A 69 -17.59 -8.84 9.49
N THR A 70 -18.11 -8.80 10.71
CA THR A 70 -17.32 -9.00 11.94
C THR A 70 -16.71 -10.39 12.01
N SER A 71 -17.50 -11.45 11.76
CA SER A 71 -17.00 -12.83 11.77
C SER A 71 -15.99 -13.11 10.67
N LEU A 72 -16.18 -12.51 9.48
CA LEU A 72 -15.24 -12.61 8.37
C LEU A 72 -13.91 -11.89 8.65
N LEU A 73 -13.96 -10.66 9.19
CA LEU A 73 -12.76 -9.93 9.61
C LEU A 73 -12.00 -10.70 10.70
N GLN A 74 -12.70 -11.27 11.68
CA GLN A 74 -12.09 -12.09 12.71
C GLN A 74 -11.41 -13.33 12.12
N ALA A 75 -12.07 -14.04 11.21
CA ALA A 75 -11.53 -15.24 10.56
C ALA A 75 -10.30 -14.94 9.69
N LEU A 76 -10.22 -13.74 9.12
CA LEU A 76 -9.07 -13.25 8.34
C LEU A 76 -8.00 -12.57 9.20
N ASN A 77 -8.23 -12.43 10.50
CA ASN A 77 -7.39 -11.67 11.41
C ASN A 77 -7.15 -10.22 10.91
N ILE A 78 -8.22 -9.56 10.48
CA ILE A 78 -8.22 -8.15 10.09
C ILE A 78 -8.78 -7.35 11.28
N PRO A 79 -8.03 -6.38 11.84
CA PRO A 79 -8.53 -5.59 12.95
C PRO A 79 -9.59 -4.61 12.45
N VAL A 80 -10.73 -4.54 13.15
CA VAL A 80 -11.80 -3.58 12.85
C VAL A 80 -11.29 -2.13 12.91
N SER A 81 -10.30 -1.87 13.78
CA SER A 81 -9.61 -0.56 13.90
C SER A 81 -8.87 -0.10 12.63
N SER A 82 -8.65 -0.98 11.65
CA SER A 82 -8.08 -0.61 10.34
C SER A 82 -9.07 0.14 9.43
N GLN A 83 -10.31 0.34 9.88
CA GLN A 83 -11.39 0.88 9.05
C GLN A 83 -10.99 2.20 8.37
N LEU A 84 -11.14 2.23 7.05
CA LEU A 84 -11.13 3.43 6.23
C LEU A 84 -12.52 3.64 5.64
N LEU A 85 -12.95 4.89 5.51
CA LEU A 85 -14.21 5.23 4.86
C LEU A 85 -13.96 6.03 3.57
N VAL A 86 -14.50 5.57 2.46
CA VAL A 86 -14.36 6.18 1.14
C VAL A 86 -15.73 6.44 0.52
N PHE A 87 -15.97 7.68 0.10
CA PHE A 87 -17.23 8.11 -0.49
C PHE A 87 -17.10 8.44 -1.99
N SER A 88 -15.91 8.27 -2.57
CA SER A 88 -15.72 8.30 -4.02
C SER A 88 -16.22 7.00 -4.67
N ALA A 89 -16.96 7.13 -5.76
CA ALA A 89 -17.54 6.02 -6.51
C ALA A 89 -16.52 5.35 -7.45
N SER A 90 -15.30 5.08 -6.96
CA SER A 90 -14.16 4.50 -7.70
C SER A 90 -14.02 2.98 -7.48
N SER A 91 -15.15 2.27 -7.40
CA SER A 91 -15.20 0.81 -7.18
C SER A 91 -16.13 0.12 -8.19
N LEU A 92 -16.12 -1.22 -8.18
CA LEU A 92 -17.14 -2.08 -8.80
C LEU A 92 -18.57 -1.71 -8.37
N GLN A 93 -18.74 -1.17 -7.17
CA GLN A 93 -20.03 -0.78 -6.57
C GLN A 93 -20.33 0.72 -6.71
N SER A 94 -19.83 1.37 -7.78
CA SER A 94 -19.94 2.81 -8.01
C SER A 94 -21.37 3.36 -7.97
N GLU A 95 -22.37 2.53 -8.27
CA GLU A 95 -23.79 2.92 -8.25
C GLU A 95 -24.33 3.26 -6.85
N ILE A 96 -23.71 2.72 -5.79
CA ILE A 96 -24.20 2.87 -4.40
C ILE A 96 -23.24 3.60 -3.48
N ILE A 97 -22.00 3.85 -3.91
CA ILE A 97 -20.99 4.58 -3.13
C ILE A 97 -21.12 6.07 -3.41
N ASN A 98 -21.38 6.87 -2.38
CA ASN A 98 -21.47 8.32 -2.46
C ASN A 98 -21.34 8.92 -1.05
N PRO A 99 -21.30 10.26 -0.89
CA PRO A 99 -21.23 10.91 0.42
C PRO A 99 -22.28 10.48 1.46
N ARG A 100 -23.43 9.94 1.05
CA ARG A 100 -24.47 9.44 1.98
C ARG A 100 -24.29 7.97 2.34
N ASN A 101 -23.52 7.22 1.56
CA ASN A 101 -23.32 5.79 1.75
C ASN A 101 -21.84 5.44 1.45
N PRO A 102 -20.91 5.84 2.34
CA PRO A 102 -19.50 5.56 2.15
C PRO A 102 -19.23 4.05 2.25
N ARG A 103 -18.30 3.56 1.43
CA ARG A 103 -17.73 2.22 1.52
C ARG A 103 -16.75 2.18 2.70
N ALA A 104 -16.79 1.11 3.48
CA ALA A 104 -15.73 0.77 4.43
C ALA A 104 -14.69 -0.12 3.76
N LEU A 105 -13.42 0.13 4.07
CA LEU A 105 -12.31 -0.77 3.80
C LEU A 105 -11.68 -1.19 5.13
N TYR A 106 -11.24 -2.43 5.23
CA TYR A 106 -10.49 -2.98 6.36
C TYR A 106 -9.29 -3.73 5.82
N PHE A 107 -8.20 -3.78 6.55
CA PHE A 107 -7.00 -4.45 6.08
C PHE A 107 -6.08 -4.91 7.22
N ASN A 108 -5.29 -5.92 6.91
CA ASN A 108 -4.07 -6.25 7.65
C ASN A 108 -2.89 -6.23 6.66
N GLU A 109 -1.81 -6.97 6.90
CA GLU A 109 -0.60 -6.91 6.09
C GLU A 109 -0.74 -7.50 4.67
N ASP A 110 -1.70 -8.40 4.44
CA ASP A 110 -1.82 -9.15 3.18
C ASP A 110 -3.25 -9.30 2.67
N THR A 111 -4.24 -8.80 3.40
CA THR A 111 -5.65 -8.98 3.07
C THR A 111 -6.41 -7.66 3.25
N TYR A 112 -7.17 -7.28 2.23
CA TYR A 112 -8.00 -6.07 2.16
C TYR A 112 -9.44 -6.47 1.92
N LEU A 113 -10.37 -5.92 2.69
CA LEU A 113 -11.80 -6.19 2.57
C LEU A 113 -12.55 -4.87 2.38
N GLY A 114 -13.34 -4.77 1.31
CA GLY A 114 -14.25 -3.67 1.06
C GLY A 114 -15.70 -4.07 1.24
N TRP A 115 -16.50 -3.20 1.86
CA TRP A 115 -17.94 -3.40 2.03
C TRP A 115 -18.69 -2.08 1.98
N VAL A 116 -19.82 -2.06 1.29
CA VAL A 116 -20.75 -0.93 1.25
C VAL A 116 -22.03 -1.36 1.98
N PRO A 117 -22.62 -0.53 2.86
CA PRO A 117 -23.92 -0.85 3.44
C PRO A 117 -24.96 -1.20 2.36
N GLY A 118 -25.57 -2.38 2.49
CA GLY A 118 -26.51 -2.94 1.53
C GLY A 118 -25.92 -3.46 0.21
N GLY A 119 -24.58 -3.51 0.10
CA GLY A 119 -23.84 -3.94 -1.08
C GLY A 119 -23.21 -5.33 -0.97
N LEU A 120 -22.20 -5.54 -1.80
CA LEU A 120 -21.34 -6.72 -1.86
C LEU A 120 -20.14 -6.57 -0.92
N VAL A 121 -19.53 -7.70 -0.56
CA VAL A 121 -18.19 -7.74 0.06
C VAL A 121 -17.16 -8.06 -1.03
N GLU A 122 -16.13 -7.23 -1.12
CA GLU A 122 -14.99 -7.35 -2.03
C GLU A 122 -13.76 -7.71 -1.20
N ILE A 123 -12.95 -8.66 -1.64
CA ILE A 123 -11.71 -9.03 -0.96
C ILE A 123 -10.56 -9.04 -1.95
N ILE A 124 -9.44 -8.50 -1.50
CA ILE A 124 -8.13 -8.66 -2.13
C ILE A 124 -7.24 -9.38 -1.13
N ALA A 125 -6.62 -10.48 -1.53
CA ALA A 125 -5.66 -11.20 -0.69
C ALA A 125 -4.37 -11.43 -1.49
N GLU A 126 -3.23 -11.16 -0.87
CA GLU A 126 -1.92 -11.29 -1.51
C GLU A 126 -1.52 -12.77 -1.60
N ASP A 127 -1.48 -13.31 -2.83
CA ASP A 127 -0.92 -14.63 -3.11
C ASP A 127 0.62 -14.53 -3.17
N PRO A 128 1.34 -15.43 -2.48
CA PRO A 128 2.81 -15.35 -2.41
C PRO A 128 3.50 -15.35 -3.78
N ASP A 129 2.93 -16.04 -4.77
CA ASP A 129 3.51 -16.18 -6.11
C ASP A 129 2.92 -15.15 -7.09
N MET A 130 1.62 -14.85 -7.00
CA MET A 130 0.90 -14.06 -8.00
C MET A 130 0.60 -12.62 -7.60
N GLY A 131 0.77 -12.25 -6.34
CA GLY A 131 0.35 -10.96 -5.80
C GLY A 131 -1.16 -10.92 -5.58
N PRO A 132 -1.82 -9.75 -5.73
CA PRO A 132 -3.20 -9.58 -5.29
C PRO A 132 -4.17 -10.48 -6.04
N MET A 133 -5.04 -11.17 -5.31
CA MET A 133 -6.10 -12.04 -5.78
C MET A 133 -7.47 -11.47 -5.41
N PHE A 134 -8.37 -11.38 -6.40
CA PHE A 134 -9.63 -10.63 -6.27
C PHE A 134 -10.84 -11.54 -6.14
N TYR A 135 -11.59 -11.36 -5.06
CA TYR A 135 -12.78 -12.13 -4.72
C TYR A 135 -13.96 -11.20 -4.47
N VAL A 136 -15.16 -11.64 -4.85
CA VAL A 136 -16.41 -10.92 -4.60
C VAL A 136 -17.43 -11.90 -4.07
N PHE A 137 -17.98 -11.59 -2.89
CA PHE A 137 -19.17 -12.24 -2.37
C PHE A 137 -20.41 -11.63 -3.02
N ASP A 138 -21.36 -12.50 -3.36
CA ASP A 138 -22.73 -12.06 -3.61
C ASP A 138 -23.30 -11.35 -2.38
N ARG A 139 -24.36 -10.56 -2.58
CA ARG A 139 -25.00 -9.83 -1.49
C ARG A 139 -25.53 -10.80 -0.43
N LEU A 140 -25.24 -10.52 0.83
CA LEU A 140 -25.76 -11.30 1.95
C LEU A 140 -27.29 -11.23 2.00
N ARG A 141 -27.89 -12.38 2.26
CA ARG A 141 -29.29 -12.49 2.69
C ARG A 141 -29.29 -12.83 4.18
N PRO A 142 -29.63 -11.89 5.08
CA PRO A 142 -29.59 -12.10 6.51
C PRO A 142 -30.35 -13.37 6.94
N GLY A 143 -29.75 -14.18 7.81
CA GLY A 143 -30.25 -15.48 8.25
C GLY A 143 -30.15 -16.61 7.21
N GLY A 144 -29.63 -16.32 6.01
CA GLY A 144 -29.41 -17.28 4.94
C GLY A 144 -28.06 -18.00 5.03
N ALA A 145 -27.74 -18.77 3.99
CA ALA A 145 -26.42 -19.38 3.83
C ALA A 145 -25.32 -18.32 3.58
N VAL A 146 -24.06 -18.71 3.78
CA VAL A 146 -22.91 -17.90 3.39
C VAL A 146 -23.01 -17.54 1.90
N PRO A 147 -22.85 -16.26 1.51
CA PRO A 147 -22.98 -15.87 0.11
C PRO A 147 -21.92 -16.55 -0.75
N ARG A 148 -22.26 -16.82 -2.00
CA ARG A 148 -21.31 -17.37 -2.96
C ARG A 148 -20.18 -16.39 -3.19
N VAL A 149 -18.94 -16.89 -3.22
CA VAL A 149 -17.76 -16.11 -3.61
C VAL A 149 -17.31 -16.49 -5.02
N THR A 150 -16.82 -15.50 -5.76
CA THR A 150 -16.25 -15.71 -7.10
C THR A 150 -14.96 -14.90 -7.29
N ARG A 151 -14.03 -15.45 -8.06
CA ARG A 151 -12.91 -14.67 -8.61
C ARG A 151 -13.40 -13.83 -9.79
N SER A 152 -13.50 -12.51 -9.58
CA SER A 152 -14.05 -11.59 -10.57
C SER A 152 -12.95 -10.97 -11.43
N THR A 153 -13.05 -11.13 -12.75
CA THR A 153 -12.16 -10.42 -13.69
C THR A 153 -12.52 -8.94 -13.85
N LYS A 154 -13.72 -8.52 -13.38
CA LYS A 154 -14.16 -7.11 -13.47
C LYS A 154 -13.25 -6.17 -12.66
N CYS A 155 -12.70 -6.65 -11.55
CA CYS A 155 -11.76 -5.89 -10.71
C CYS A 155 -10.51 -5.46 -11.50
N MET A 156 -10.10 -6.27 -12.48
CA MET A 156 -8.90 -6.00 -13.29
C MET A 156 -9.03 -4.78 -14.21
N ASN A 157 -10.24 -4.28 -14.44
CA ASN A 157 -10.43 -3.02 -15.20
C ASN A 157 -9.72 -1.84 -14.52
N CYS A 158 -9.60 -1.87 -13.19
CA CYS A 158 -8.91 -0.86 -12.40
C CYS A 158 -7.58 -1.39 -11.83
N HIS A 159 -7.58 -2.64 -11.34
CA HIS A 159 -6.46 -3.24 -10.63
C HIS A 159 -5.36 -3.84 -11.52
N ALA A 160 -5.55 -3.86 -12.84
CA ALA A 160 -4.50 -4.17 -13.82
C ALA A 160 -4.32 -3.04 -14.83
N GLY A 161 -4.48 -1.80 -14.37
CA GLY A 161 -4.36 -0.57 -15.17
C GLY A 161 -2.96 0.04 -15.15
N ASN A 162 -2.85 1.30 -15.60
CA ASN A 162 -1.58 2.01 -15.64
C ASN A 162 -0.98 2.22 -14.24
N ALA A 163 -1.82 2.47 -13.23
CA ALA A 163 -1.40 2.68 -11.84
C ALA A 163 -0.63 1.50 -11.23
N THR A 164 -0.80 0.30 -11.79
CA THR A 164 -0.17 -0.95 -11.34
C THR A 164 0.76 -1.55 -12.40
N ARG A 165 1.20 -0.73 -13.37
CA ARG A 165 2.05 -1.17 -14.50
C ARG A 165 1.45 -2.34 -15.29
N ARG A 166 0.11 -2.36 -15.39
CA ARG A 166 -0.70 -3.37 -16.09
C ARG A 166 -0.60 -4.79 -15.52
N LEU A 167 -0.18 -4.91 -14.26
CA LEU A 167 -0.22 -6.14 -13.49
C LEU A 167 -1.31 -6.06 -12.41
N PRO A 168 -1.81 -7.20 -11.90
CA PRO A 168 -2.62 -7.23 -10.69
C PRO A 168 -1.94 -6.43 -9.57
N GLY A 169 -2.64 -5.44 -9.02
CA GLY A 169 -2.08 -4.51 -8.04
C GLY A 169 -3.16 -3.82 -7.21
N LEU A 170 -2.73 -3.17 -6.13
CA LEU A 170 -3.57 -2.40 -5.22
C LEU A 170 -3.66 -0.94 -5.71
N VAL A 171 -4.86 -0.36 -5.70
CA VAL A 171 -5.08 1.02 -6.18
C VAL A 171 -5.85 1.87 -5.18
N ALA A 172 -5.37 3.08 -4.96
CA ALA A 172 -6.06 4.12 -4.22
C ALA A 172 -6.01 5.40 -5.04
N GLU A 173 -7.17 6.02 -5.21
CA GLU A 173 -7.32 7.28 -5.92
C GLU A 173 -7.65 8.40 -4.95
N SER A 174 -7.28 9.62 -5.32
CA SER A 174 -7.67 10.85 -4.62
C SER A 174 -8.43 11.74 -5.60
N LEU A 175 -9.72 11.93 -5.34
CA LEU A 175 -10.65 12.56 -6.26
C LEU A 175 -11.46 13.64 -5.56
N LEU A 176 -11.71 14.76 -6.23
CA LEU A 176 -12.87 15.56 -5.90
C LEU A 176 -14.09 14.88 -6.51
N VAL A 177 -15.14 14.68 -5.71
CA VAL A 177 -16.35 13.99 -6.17
C VAL A 177 -17.59 14.84 -6.04
N SER A 178 -18.62 14.50 -6.82
CA SER A 178 -19.94 15.12 -6.74
C SER A 178 -20.77 14.54 -5.57
N ARG A 179 -21.98 15.06 -5.36
CA ARG A 179 -22.97 14.47 -4.43
C ARG A 179 -23.37 13.03 -4.77
N ALA A 180 -23.13 12.60 -6.01
CA ALA A 180 -23.38 11.23 -6.47
C ALA A 180 -22.12 10.33 -6.35
N GLY A 181 -21.01 10.85 -5.81
CA GLY A 181 -19.75 10.10 -5.70
C GLY A 181 -18.90 10.07 -6.99
N SER A 182 -19.44 10.52 -8.13
CA SER A 182 -18.71 10.59 -9.39
C SER A 182 -17.56 11.59 -9.37
N SER A 183 -16.45 11.25 -10.04
CA SER A 183 -15.26 12.09 -10.14
C SER A 183 -15.55 13.41 -10.87
N LEU A 184 -15.17 14.53 -10.25
CA LEU A 184 -15.17 15.87 -10.83
C LEU A 184 -13.75 16.36 -11.15
N GLU A 185 -12.76 15.96 -10.33
CA GLU A 185 -11.35 16.32 -10.50
C GLU A 185 -10.49 15.17 -9.95
N THR A 186 -9.35 14.90 -10.58
CA THR A 186 -8.40 13.87 -10.12
C THR A 186 -7.19 14.55 -9.50
N TYR A 187 -7.00 14.38 -8.20
CA TYR A 187 -5.79 14.83 -7.50
C TYR A 187 -4.66 13.82 -7.61
N ARG A 188 -5.00 12.52 -7.63
CA ARG A 188 -4.07 11.40 -7.77
C ARG A 188 -4.76 10.18 -8.36
N ARG A 189 -4.06 9.49 -9.25
CA ARG A 189 -4.51 8.21 -9.84
C ARG A 189 -3.39 7.18 -9.99
N ASP A 190 -2.31 7.56 -10.68
CA ASP A 190 -1.37 6.57 -11.23
C ASP A 190 -0.19 6.20 -10.32
N VAL A 191 -0.14 6.72 -9.09
CA VAL A 191 1.00 6.50 -8.17
C VAL A 191 0.50 6.04 -6.80
N GLN A 192 1.17 5.01 -6.26
CA GLN A 192 0.89 4.44 -4.94
C GLN A 192 2.18 4.42 -4.10
N GLY A 193 2.07 4.72 -2.81
CA GLY A 193 3.16 4.61 -1.85
C GLY A 193 3.37 5.81 -0.92
N HIS A 194 4.19 5.61 0.10
CA HIS A 194 4.45 6.59 1.14
C HIS A 194 5.16 7.87 0.67
N GLN A 195 5.60 7.95 -0.58
CA GLN A 195 6.29 9.11 -1.16
C GLN A 195 5.34 10.23 -1.58
N ILE A 196 4.05 9.92 -1.65
CA ILE A 196 3.04 10.85 -2.16
C ILE A 196 2.79 11.94 -1.11
N PRO A 197 2.78 13.24 -1.45
CA PRO A 197 2.50 14.29 -0.48
C PRO A 197 1.18 14.07 0.26
N LEU A 198 1.16 14.27 1.59
CA LEU A 198 0.01 13.93 2.43
C LEU A 198 -1.24 14.74 2.07
N GLU A 199 -1.05 16.00 1.68
CA GLU A 199 -2.09 16.95 1.32
C GLU A 199 -2.92 16.52 0.10
N THR A 200 -2.41 15.62 -0.76
CA THR A 200 -3.10 15.15 -1.97
C THR A 200 -3.68 13.74 -1.85
N ARG A 201 -3.51 13.02 -0.73
CA ARG A 201 -3.87 11.59 -0.64
C ARG A 201 -5.38 11.32 -0.46
N PHE A 202 -6.10 12.24 0.18
CA PHE A 202 -7.37 11.91 0.83
C PHE A 202 -8.64 12.40 0.12
N GLY A 203 -8.56 12.79 -1.15
CA GLY A 203 -9.71 13.23 -1.94
C GLY A 203 -10.76 12.14 -2.10
N GLY A 204 -12.00 12.40 -1.67
CA GLY A 204 -13.08 11.41 -1.75
C GLY A 204 -13.05 10.38 -0.62
N TRP A 205 -12.23 10.62 0.41
CA TRP A 205 -12.14 9.82 1.63
C TRP A 205 -12.61 10.63 2.82
N HIS A 206 -13.21 9.91 3.78
CA HIS A 206 -13.32 10.46 5.12
C HIS A 206 -11.98 10.32 5.84
N LEU A 207 -11.57 11.39 6.49
CA LEU A 207 -10.41 11.40 7.37
C LEU A 207 -10.86 11.93 8.73
N THR A 208 -10.67 11.11 9.76
CA THR A 208 -10.98 11.45 11.15
C THR A 208 -9.69 11.51 11.98
N GLY A 209 -9.83 11.84 13.26
CA GLY A 209 -8.69 11.91 14.18
C GLY A 209 -7.90 13.20 14.05
N GLN A 210 -6.90 13.37 14.92
CA GLN A 210 -6.08 14.58 14.99
C GLN A 210 -4.80 14.41 14.17
N HIS A 211 -4.78 14.92 12.94
CA HIS A 211 -3.66 14.73 12.01
C HIS A 211 -2.79 15.99 11.76
N ASN A 212 -3.09 17.14 12.37
CA ASN A 212 -2.29 18.38 12.25
C ASN A 212 -1.89 18.80 10.82
N LEU A 213 -2.58 18.32 9.77
CA LEU A 213 -2.32 18.70 8.39
C LEU A 213 -2.79 20.14 8.19
N SER A 214 -1.94 20.98 7.58
CA SER A 214 -2.27 22.38 7.28
C SER A 214 -3.29 22.50 6.14
N SER A 215 -3.34 21.52 5.25
CA SER A 215 -4.31 21.40 4.17
C SER A 215 -4.61 19.93 3.90
N THR A 216 -5.82 19.63 3.46
CA THR A 216 -6.25 18.28 3.09
C THR A 216 -7.32 18.33 1.99
N LYS A 217 -7.39 17.25 1.20
CA LYS A 217 -8.49 16.99 0.26
C LYS A 217 -9.56 16.05 0.85
N ALA A 218 -9.42 15.63 2.10
CA ALA A 218 -10.41 14.81 2.81
C ALA A 218 -11.68 15.59 3.12
N ASN A 219 -12.76 14.86 3.40
CA ASN A 219 -14.03 15.40 3.93
C ASN A 219 -14.59 16.56 3.09
N ILE A 220 -14.36 16.57 1.77
CA ILE A 220 -14.91 17.59 0.87
C ILE A 220 -15.48 16.95 -0.39
N MET A 221 -16.48 17.63 -0.97
CA MET A 221 -17.03 17.32 -2.29
C MET A 221 -17.18 18.60 -3.12
N GLY A 222 -17.35 18.44 -4.43
CA GLY A 222 -17.63 19.51 -5.37
C GLY A 222 -19.11 19.58 -5.72
N ILE A 223 -19.63 20.80 -5.82
CA ILE A 223 -20.92 21.11 -6.45
C ILE A 223 -20.62 21.93 -7.71
N PRO A 224 -20.93 21.41 -8.91
CA PRO A 224 -20.77 22.18 -10.14
C PRO A 224 -21.64 23.44 -10.10
N ASN A 225 -21.03 24.60 -10.32
CA ASN A 225 -21.68 25.90 -10.35
C ASN A 225 -21.02 26.79 -11.41
N ALA A 226 -21.75 27.16 -12.46
CA ALA A 226 -21.29 28.04 -13.54
C ALA A 226 -19.90 27.68 -14.12
N GLY A 227 -19.65 26.39 -14.36
CA GLY A 227 -18.39 25.90 -14.95
C GLY A 227 -17.22 25.77 -13.96
N LYS A 228 -17.43 25.99 -12.66
CA LYS A 228 -16.46 25.73 -11.59
C LYS A 228 -17.04 24.75 -10.56
N ASN A 229 -16.17 24.09 -9.80
CA ASN A 229 -16.58 23.28 -8.66
C ASN A 229 -16.55 24.12 -7.39
N GLN A 230 -17.71 24.36 -6.79
CA GLN A 230 -17.78 24.89 -5.43
C GLN A 230 -17.45 23.78 -4.44
N ILE A 231 -16.43 23.98 -3.63
CA ILE A 231 -16.03 23.01 -2.60
C ILE A 231 -16.93 23.17 -1.37
N VAL A 232 -17.46 22.05 -0.88
CA VAL A 232 -18.28 22.01 0.34
C VAL A 232 -17.83 20.85 1.24
N PRO A 233 -17.95 21.00 2.57
CA PRO A 233 -17.57 19.97 3.52
C PRO A 233 -18.49 18.75 3.45
N VAL A 234 -17.93 17.60 3.79
CA VAL A 234 -18.56 16.28 3.95
C VAL A 234 -17.99 15.67 5.24
N GLU A 235 -18.37 16.26 6.36
CA GLU A 235 -17.92 15.75 7.66
C GLU A 235 -18.51 14.34 7.89
N PRO A 236 -17.75 13.41 8.51
CA PRO A 236 -18.26 12.10 8.88
C PRO A 236 -19.57 12.23 9.67
N GLY A 237 -20.62 11.53 9.22
CA GLY A 237 -21.95 11.59 9.85
C GLY A 237 -22.84 12.76 9.43
N GLN A 238 -22.33 13.73 8.65
CA GLN A 238 -23.14 14.86 8.16
C GLN A 238 -24.19 14.41 7.14
N TYR A 239 -23.81 13.50 6.24
CA TYR A 239 -24.66 13.01 5.15
C TYR A 239 -24.94 11.51 5.22
N SER A 240 -24.14 10.78 5.99
CA SER A 240 -24.15 9.33 6.09
C SER A 240 -24.56 8.88 7.48
N ASP A 241 -25.28 7.76 7.56
CA ASP A 241 -25.55 7.08 8.83
C ASP A 241 -24.35 6.18 9.19
N LEU A 242 -23.47 6.68 10.04
CA LEU A 242 -22.29 5.93 10.50
C LEU A 242 -22.64 4.72 11.37
N SER A 243 -23.87 4.63 11.88
CA SER A 243 -24.33 3.44 12.60
C SER A 243 -24.46 2.22 11.68
N LEU A 244 -24.33 2.37 10.36
CA LEU A 244 -24.24 1.27 9.41
C LEU A 244 -22.86 0.63 9.37
N HIS A 245 -21.80 1.32 9.80
CA HIS A 245 -20.42 0.83 9.79
C HIS A 245 -20.01 0.18 11.12
N LEU A 246 -18.86 -0.50 11.16
CA LEU A 246 -18.36 -1.09 12.41
C LEU A 246 -17.74 -0.04 13.33
N LEU A 247 -17.14 1.00 12.77
CA LEU A 247 -16.65 2.16 13.50
C LEU A 247 -17.23 3.47 12.91
N PRO A 248 -17.37 4.53 13.71
CA PRO A 248 -17.73 5.86 13.22
C PRO A 248 -16.51 6.64 12.69
N THR A 249 -15.34 6.02 12.58
CA THR A 249 -14.06 6.68 12.30
C THR A 249 -13.34 6.11 11.07
N SER A 250 -12.37 6.87 10.58
CA SER A 250 -11.48 6.59 9.44
C SER A 250 -10.16 7.32 9.72
N ASP A 251 -9.40 6.79 10.69
CA ASP A 251 -8.23 7.47 11.28
C ASP A 251 -7.04 7.58 10.32
N ILE A 252 -6.21 8.63 10.52
CA ILE A 252 -5.04 8.90 9.67
C ILE A 252 -4.00 7.78 9.69
N LEU A 253 -3.78 7.09 10.82
CA LEU A 253 -2.71 6.10 10.91
C LEU A 253 -2.97 4.86 10.01
N PRO A 254 -4.18 4.24 10.02
CA PRO A 254 -4.56 3.24 9.03
C PRO A 254 -4.34 3.70 7.58
N HIS A 255 -4.73 4.93 7.24
CA HIS A 255 -4.50 5.49 5.89
C HIS A 255 -3.02 5.52 5.51
N LEU A 256 -2.16 5.96 6.43
CA LEU A 256 -0.71 6.02 6.21
C LEU A 256 -0.10 4.63 6.00
N VAL A 257 -0.49 3.66 6.84
CA VAL A 257 0.00 2.28 6.76
C VAL A 257 -0.48 1.61 5.47
N ASN A 258 -1.76 1.73 5.13
CA ASN A 258 -2.32 1.17 3.88
C ASN A 258 -1.58 1.70 2.65
N GLU A 259 -1.36 3.03 2.57
CA GLU A 259 -0.63 3.63 1.45
C GLU A 259 0.81 3.09 1.33
N HIS A 260 1.48 2.80 2.45
CA HIS A 260 2.79 2.15 2.44
C HIS A 260 2.73 0.71 1.91
N GLN A 261 1.77 -0.10 2.37
CA GLN A 261 1.64 -1.49 1.92
C GLN A 261 1.37 -1.56 0.42
N MET A 262 0.45 -0.74 -0.09
CA MET A 262 0.12 -0.68 -1.52
C MET A 262 1.33 -0.33 -2.39
N GLY A 263 2.14 0.63 -1.95
CA GLY A 263 3.35 0.99 -2.67
C GLY A 263 4.43 -0.09 -2.63
N PHE A 264 4.51 -0.87 -1.54
CA PHE A 264 5.42 -2.00 -1.41
C PHE A 264 5.00 -3.14 -2.35
N GLU A 265 3.76 -3.62 -2.22
CA GLU A 265 3.28 -4.80 -2.94
C GLU A 265 3.28 -4.58 -4.45
N ASN A 266 2.80 -3.42 -4.93
CA ASN A 266 2.82 -3.12 -6.36
C ASN A 266 4.23 -3.15 -6.97
N ARG A 267 5.25 -2.69 -6.23
CA ARG A 267 6.65 -2.72 -6.68
C ARG A 267 7.21 -4.13 -6.65
N LEU A 268 6.91 -4.87 -5.59
CA LEU A 268 7.36 -6.25 -5.42
C LEU A 268 6.77 -7.16 -6.49
N VAL A 269 5.45 -7.11 -6.71
CA VAL A 269 4.76 -7.87 -7.75
C VAL A 269 5.34 -7.55 -9.12
N TYR A 270 5.55 -6.26 -9.44
CA TYR A 270 6.19 -5.90 -10.71
C TYR A 270 7.58 -6.52 -10.86
N ALA A 271 8.42 -6.46 -9.82
CA ALA A 271 9.75 -7.05 -9.84
C ALA A 271 9.72 -8.59 -9.97
N ILE A 272 8.81 -9.27 -9.27
CA ILE A 272 8.61 -10.72 -9.35
C ILE A 272 8.23 -11.12 -10.78
N TYR A 273 7.28 -10.41 -11.38
CA TYR A 273 6.81 -10.68 -12.73
C TYR A 273 7.92 -10.41 -13.75
N THR A 274 8.69 -9.33 -13.59
CA THR A 274 9.87 -9.05 -14.43
C THR A 274 10.86 -10.23 -14.39
N VAL A 275 11.21 -10.74 -13.21
CA VAL A 275 12.15 -11.86 -13.08
C VAL A 275 11.58 -13.13 -13.74
N ARG A 276 10.31 -13.43 -13.53
CA ARG A 276 9.65 -14.60 -14.12
C ARG A 276 9.62 -14.51 -15.65
N GLN A 277 9.29 -13.35 -16.20
CA GLN A 277 9.30 -13.12 -17.64
C GLN A 277 10.71 -13.26 -18.21
N LEU A 278 11.72 -12.64 -17.60
CA LEU A 278 13.12 -12.73 -18.04
C LEU A 278 13.63 -14.18 -18.07
N LYS A 279 13.28 -14.97 -17.04
CA LYS A 279 13.60 -16.40 -17.02
C LYS A 279 12.87 -17.14 -18.14
N SER A 280 11.61 -16.82 -18.43
CA SER A 280 10.87 -17.45 -19.52
C SER A 280 11.45 -17.10 -20.89
N ASP A 281 11.84 -15.84 -21.11
CA ASP A 281 12.38 -15.34 -22.37
C ASP A 281 13.69 -16.07 -22.76
N ASP A 282 14.52 -16.44 -21.77
CA ASP A 282 15.86 -17.01 -21.98
C ASP A 282 16.00 -18.45 -21.41
N LYS A 283 14.91 -19.22 -21.41
CA LYS A 283 14.88 -20.65 -20.99
C LYS A 283 15.52 -20.91 -19.61
N GLY A 284 15.33 -19.98 -18.68
CA GLY A 284 15.83 -20.02 -17.31
C GLY A 284 17.20 -19.37 -17.11
N MET A 285 17.90 -18.97 -18.18
CA MET A 285 19.16 -18.24 -18.09
C MET A 285 18.91 -16.76 -17.81
N LEU A 286 19.89 -16.10 -17.19
CA LEU A 286 19.87 -14.66 -16.93
C LEU A 286 21.16 -14.04 -17.45
N GLY A 287 21.12 -13.59 -18.71
CA GLY A 287 22.21 -12.82 -19.33
C GLY A 287 22.45 -11.46 -18.65
N ALA A 288 23.48 -10.74 -19.11
CA ALA A 288 23.88 -9.46 -18.51
C ALA A 288 22.75 -8.41 -18.51
N ALA A 289 21.99 -8.30 -19.62
CA ALA A 289 20.86 -7.38 -19.71
C ALA A 289 19.73 -7.73 -18.73
N ALA A 290 19.41 -9.01 -18.58
CA ALA A 290 18.39 -9.47 -17.61
C ALA A 290 18.83 -9.17 -16.17
N LYS A 291 20.11 -9.41 -15.85
CA LYS A 291 20.68 -9.09 -14.53
C LYS A 291 20.65 -7.58 -14.25
N ALA A 292 20.93 -6.74 -15.23
CA ALA A 292 20.82 -5.28 -15.10
C ALA A 292 19.37 -4.84 -14.84
N GLU A 293 18.39 -5.40 -15.58
CA GLU A 293 16.97 -5.10 -15.36
C GLU A 293 16.49 -5.54 -13.97
N ILE A 294 16.93 -6.71 -13.48
CA ILE A 294 16.67 -7.16 -12.10
C ILE A 294 17.31 -6.21 -11.08
N ASP A 295 18.54 -5.76 -11.35
CA ASP A 295 19.23 -4.84 -10.44
C ASP A 295 18.54 -3.49 -10.32
N GLU A 296 18.00 -2.95 -11.42
CA GLU A 296 17.19 -1.73 -11.39
C GLU A 296 15.91 -1.90 -10.55
N ARG A 297 15.21 -3.02 -10.71
CA ARG A 297 14.02 -3.33 -9.88
C ARG A 297 14.40 -3.48 -8.41
N ALA A 298 15.56 -4.09 -8.15
CA ALA A 298 16.08 -4.26 -6.81
C ALA A 298 16.46 -2.92 -6.16
N GLN A 299 17.08 -2.00 -6.91
CA GLN A 299 17.39 -0.66 -6.45
C GLN A 299 16.12 0.15 -6.14
N GLU A 300 15.12 0.10 -7.03
CA GLU A 300 13.81 0.71 -6.81
C GLU A 300 13.17 0.20 -5.51
N MET A 301 13.17 -1.11 -5.33
CA MET A 301 12.58 -1.75 -4.15
C MET A 301 13.34 -1.41 -2.87
N ALA A 302 14.68 -1.45 -2.88
CA ALA A 302 15.50 -1.07 -1.73
C ALA A 302 15.29 0.39 -1.33
N ARG A 303 15.23 1.31 -2.30
CA ARG A 303 14.93 2.73 -2.05
C ARG A 303 13.59 2.91 -1.33
N TYR A 304 12.57 2.15 -1.76
CA TYR A 304 11.24 2.15 -1.14
C TYR A 304 11.26 1.52 0.26
N ILE A 305 11.88 0.35 0.42
CA ILE A 305 12.02 -0.34 1.72
C ILE A 305 12.68 0.59 2.75
N MET A 306 13.69 1.37 2.34
CA MET A 306 14.46 2.24 3.22
C MET A 306 13.83 3.63 3.44
N PHE A 307 12.57 3.86 3.00
CA PHE A 307 11.83 5.12 3.17
C PHE A 307 12.62 6.35 2.67
N ALA A 308 13.36 6.21 1.57
CA ALA A 308 14.22 7.29 1.07
C ALA A 308 13.41 8.52 0.62
N ASP A 309 12.17 8.29 0.17
CA ASP A 309 11.29 9.33 -0.38
C ASP A 309 10.02 9.53 0.45
N GLU A 310 9.99 9.09 1.72
CA GLU A 310 8.79 9.25 2.56
C GLU A 310 8.33 10.71 2.60
N ALA A 311 7.02 10.91 2.41
CA ALA A 311 6.42 12.24 2.43
C ALA A 311 6.65 12.92 3.78
N LYS A 312 6.91 14.24 3.73
CA LYS A 312 7.18 15.02 4.93
C LYS A 312 5.96 15.05 5.84
N PHE A 313 6.18 14.78 7.12
CA PHE A 313 5.16 14.93 8.15
C PHE A 313 5.00 16.42 8.53
N PRO A 314 3.82 16.82 9.02
CA PRO A 314 3.63 18.14 9.60
C PRO A 314 4.56 18.32 10.81
N ALA A 315 4.99 19.56 11.09
CA ALA A 315 5.93 19.86 12.18
C ALA A 315 5.44 19.43 13.58
N LYS A 316 4.11 19.33 13.76
CA LYS A 316 3.48 18.86 15.00
C LYS A 316 3.28 17.34 15.07
N GLY A 317 3.67 16.61 14.02
CA GLY A 317 3.41 15.18 13.88
C GLY A 317 1.95 14.83 13.69
N MET A 318 1.67 13.54 13.71
CA MET A 318 0.36 12.90 13.60
C MET A 318 -0.04 12.29 14.94
N VAL A 319 -1.33 12.26 15.23
CA VAL A 319 -1.89 11.47 16.33
C VAL A 319 -2.74 10.37 15.68
N GLY A 320 -2.26 9.13 15.76
CA GLY A 320 -3.00 7.97 15.30
C GLY A 320 -3.91 7.42 16.39
N ASP A 321 -4.97 6.73 15.99
CA ASP A 321 -5.85 6.01 16.91
C ASP A 321 -5.07 4.95 17.73
N GLU A 322 -5.26 4.96 19.05
CA GLU A 322 -4.52 4.07 19.95
C GLU A 322 -4.90 2.59 19.77
N THR A 323 -6.15 2.32 19.38
CA THR A 323 -6.64 0.94 19.18
C THR A 323 -5.95 0.35 17.96
N TYR A 324 -5.96 1.07 16.84
CA TYR A 324 -5.24 0.62 15.65
C TYR A 324 -3.73 0.52 15.89
N ALA A 325 -3.12 1.47 16.61
CA ALA A 325 -1.70 1.39 16.94
C ALA A 325 -1.37 0.10 17.71
N LYS A 326 -2.20 -0.30 18.68
CA LYS A 326 -2.06 -1.56 19.42
C LYS A 326 -2.26 -2.78 18.52
N ASP A 327 -3.31 -2.78 17.71
CA ASP A 327 -3.62 -3.89 16.80
C ASP A 327 -2.52 -4.09 15.74
N PHE A 328 -2.01 -3.01 15.16
CA PHE A 328 -0.90 -3.03 14.20
C PHE A 328 0.38 -3.61 14.80
N LEU A 329 0.67 -3.30 16.07
CA LEU A 329 1.86 -3.76 16.79
C LEU A 329 1.74 -5.18 17.35
N ARG A 330 0.53 -5.76 17.43
CA ARG A 330 0.27 -7.04 18.07
C ARG A 330 1.18 -8.18 17.58
N ASP A 331 1.38 -8.24 16.27
CA ASP A 331 2.13 -9.33 15.61
C ASP A 331 3.56 -8.89 15.20
N CYS A 332 4.12 -7.90 15.90
CA CYS A 332 5.46 -7.38 15.60
C CYS A 332 6.57 -8.42 15.81
N LYS A 333 7.62 -8.34 14.98
CA LYS A 333 8.84 -9.14 15.12
C LYS A 333 9.87 -8.34 15.92
N LEU A 334 10.17 -8.82 17.12
CA LEU A 334 11.10 -8.17 18.04
C LEU A 334 12.52 -8.70 17.85
N SER A 335 13.50 -7.80 17.81
CA SER A 335 14.91 -8.13 17.99
C SER A 335 15.17 -8.64 19.40
N LYS A 336 16.38 -9.15 19.67
CA LYS A 336 16.80 -9.53 21.04
C LYS A 336 16.82 -8.35 22.01
N THR A 337 16.89 -7.13 21.48
CA THR A 337 16.86 -5.87 22.23
C THR A 337 15.46 -5.24 22.30
N GLY A 338 14.42 -5.94 21.80
CA GLY A 338 13.04 -5.48 21.85
C GLY A 338 12.67 -4.41 20.81
N LEU A 339 13.45 -4.25 19.74
CA LEU A 339 13.18 -3.30 18.66
C LEU A 339 12.41 -3.98 17.50
N SER A 340 11.59 -3.23 16.78
CA SER A 340 10.77 -3.76 15.67
C SER A 340 10.68 -2.81 14.48
N LEU A 341 10.62 -3.35 13.26
CA LEU A 341 10.34 -2.56 12.04
C LEU A 341 8.94 -1.92 12.04
N LYS A 342 8.03 -2.38 12.91
CA LYS A 342 6.70 -1.79 13.09
C LYS A 342 6.67 -0.65 14.12
N ASP A 343 7.77 -0.38 14.83
CA ASP A 343 7.77 0.67 15.86
C ASP A 343 7.40 2.03 15.27
N LEU A 344 6.33 2.64 15.79
CA LEU A 344 5.76 3.90 15.27
C LEU A 344 6.50 5.13 15.81
N ASP A 345 6.82 6.10 14.94
CA ASP A 345 7.36 7.41 15.34
C ASP A 345 6.24 8.44 15.46
N LEU A 346 5.46 8.60 14.37
CA LEU A 346 4.36 9.55 14.12
C LEU A 346 4.66 11.03 14.35
N LYS A 347 5.80 11.38 14.94
CA LYS A 347 6.21 12.77 15.19
C LYS A 347 6.79 13.42 13.93
N THR A 348 7.64 12.69 13.23
CA THR A 348 8.41 13.18 12.08
C THR A 348 8.29 12.28 10.85
N ARG A 349 7.81 11.05 11.04
CA ARG A 349 7.70 9.97 10.06
C ARG A 349 6.78 8.86 10.55
N MET A 350 6.46 7.88 9.71
CA MET A 350 5.59 6.76 10.07
C MET A 350 6.26 5.82 11.09
N PHE A 351 7.46 5.33 10.78
CA PHE A 351 8.17 4.34 11.59
C PHE A 351 9.48 4.89 12.19
N LYS A 352 9.81 4.46 13.41
CA LYS A 352 11.07 4.83 14.09
C LYS A 352 12.29 4.35 13.33
N HIS A 353 12.20 3.14 12.78
CA HIS A 353 13.23 2.46 12.01
C HIS A 353 12.82 2.42 10.53
N ARG A 354 13.44 3.25 9.70
CA ARG A 354 13.15 3.38 8.25
C ARG A 354 13.63 2.18 7.43
N CYS A 355 12.97 1.06 7.67
CA CYS A 355 13.07 -0.18 6.92
C CYS A 355 11.71 -0.88 6.99
N SER A 356 11.12 -1.20 5.84
CA SER A 356 9.74 -1.68 5.77
C SER A 356 9.55 -3.02 6.49
N TYR A 357 8.54 -3.10 7.35
CA TYR A 357 8.10 -4.36 7.97
C TYR A 357 7.48 -5.33 6.95
N MET A 358 7.12 -4.87 5.74
CA MET A 358 6.58 -5.73 4.68
C MET A 358 7.61 -6.75 4.16
N LEU A 359 8.88 -6.64 4.56
CA LEU A 359 9.86 -7.73 4.44
C LEU A 359 9.43 -9.03 5.15
N TYR A 360 8.42 -8.99 6.02
CA TYR A 360 7.84 -10.19 6.63
C TYR A 360 6.61 -10.73 5.90
N SER A 361 6.16 -10.11 4.80
CA SER A 361 5.02 -10.59 4.01
C SER A 361 5.34 -11.89 3.30
N ASP A 362 4.32 -12.70 3.01
CA ASP A 362 4.52 -13.97 2.32
C ASP A 362 4.92 -13.78 0.85
N THR A 363 4.43 -12.71 0.21
CA THR A 363 4.91 -12.26 -1.12
C THR A 363 6.41 -12.01 -1.11
N TRP A 364 6.96 -11.33 -0.08
CA TRP A 364 8.40 -11.14 0.03
C TRP A 364 9.13 -12.47 0.24
N LYS A 365 8.64 -13.33 1.15
CA LYS A 365 9.29 -14.63 1.42
C LYS A 365 9.39 -15.47 0.16
N ALA A 366 8.34 -15.50 -0.66
CA ALA A 366 8.26 -16.25 -1.91
C ALA A 366 8.97 -15.57 -3.10
N ALA A 367 9.38 -14.31 -2.98
CA ALA A 367 10.04 -13.58 -4.06
C ALA A 367 11.31 -14.30 -4.58
N PRO A 368 11.61 -14.23 -5.89
CA PRO A 368 12.76 -14.90 -6.48
C PRO A 368 14.08 -14.57 -5.77
N LYS A 369 14.90 -15.60 -5.53
CA LYS A 369 16.18 -15.47 -4.82
C LYS A 369 17.10 -14.41 -5.47
N GLU A 370 17.18 -14.39 -6.79
CA GLU A 370 18.04 -13.46 -7.53
C GLU A 370 17.61 -11.99 -7.34
N LEU A 371 16.31 -11.74 -7.16
CA LEU A 371 15.80 -10.43 -6.82
C LEU A 371 16.14 -10.08 -5.37
N LYS A 372 15.82 -10.96 -4.42
CA LYS A 372 16.08 -10.72 -2.99
C LYS A 372 17.54 -10.44 -2.70
N GLU A 373 18.47 -11.21 -3.28
CA GLU A 373 19.91 -10.99 -3.13
C GLU A 373 20.34 -9.59 -3.57
N ARG A 374 19.82 -9.10 -4.70
CA ARG A 374 20.11 -7.74 -5.18
C ARG A 374 19.44 -6.67 -4.33
N VAL A 375 18.20 -6.88 -3.88
CA VAL A 375 17.50 -5.93 -2.99
C VAL A 375 18.28 -5.79 -1.69
N TYR A 376 18.67 -6.90 -1.07
CA TYR A 376 19.53 -6.87 0.11
C TYR A 376 20.86 -6.16 -0.20
N TYR A 377 21.50 -6.42 -1.35
CA TYR A 377 22.74 -5.71 -1.69
C TYR A 377 22.55 -4.18 -1.66
N HIS A 378 21.47 -3.68 -2.26
CA HIS A 378 21.15 -2.24 -2.26
C HIS A 378 20.75 -1.72 -0.87
N MET A 379 19.95 -2.47 -0.10
CA MET A 379 19.66 -2.12 1.30
C MET A 379 20.93 -2.01 2.15
N ALA A 380 21.91 -2.89 1.91
CA ALA A 380 23.19 -2.85 2.62
C ALA A 380 23.96 -1.55 2.33
N LEU A 381 23.78 -0.92 1.17
CA LEU A 381 24.36 0.40 0.84
C LEU A 381 23.82 1.49 1.77
N TYR A 382 22.50 1.51 2.00
CA TYR A 382 21.83 2.38 2.97
C TYR A 382 22.28 2.15 4.41
N LEU A 383 22.70 0.93 4.73
CA LEU A 383 23.04 0.50 6.09
C LEU A 383 24.55 0.40 6.35
N ARG A 384 25.39 0.98 5.50
CA ARG A 384 26.84 1.08 5.75
C ARG A 384 27.13 2.06 6.90
N GLU A 385 28.28 1.91 7.53
CA GLU A 385 28.75 2.88 8.53
C GLU A 385 28.92 4.28 7.91
N GLN A 386 29.48 4.31 6.69
CA GLN A 386 29.67 5.51 5.89
C GLN A 386 28.99 5.33 4.52
N PRO A 387 27.68 5.63 4.41
CA PRO A 387 26.99 5.62 3.12
C PRO A 387 27.47 6.79 2.25
N ASP A 388 27.35 6.63 0.94
CA ASP A 388 27.49 7.75 0.01
C ASP A 388 26.31 8.74 0.15
N SER A 389 26.38 9.88 -0.54
CA SER A 389 25.38 10.94 -0.41
C SER A 389 23.95 10.52 -0.75
N GLN A 390 23.78 9.61 -1.72
CA GLN A 390 22.46 9.09 -2.14
C GLN A 390 21.82 8.15 -1.11
N HIS A 391 22.62 7.56 -0.22
CA HIS A 391 22.20 6.59 0.80
C HIS A 391 22.24 7.16 2.24
N ALA A 392 22.60 8.44 2.41
CA ALA A 392 22.92 9.04 3.72
C ALA A 392 21.73 9.56 4.55
N HIS A 393 20.47 9.35 4.13
CA HIS A 393 19.29 9.93 4.78
C HIS A 393 18.95 9.30 6.15
N ILE A 394 19.52 8.14 6.47
CA ILE A 394 19.31 7.41 7.73
C ILE A 394 20.51 7.64 8.65
N PRO A 395 20.37 8.25 9.85
CA PRO A 395 21.47 8.48 10.80
C PRO A 395 22.15 7.19 11.29
N PRO A 396 23.42 7.26 11.75
CA PRO A 396 24.20 6.10 12.19
C PRO A 396 23.50 5.19 13.21
N ALA A 397 22.90 5.76 14.25
CA ALA A 397 22.22 4.99 15.30
C ALA A 397 21.01 4.21 14.77
N GLU A 398 20.26 4.80 13.84
CA GLU A 398 19.12 4.15 13.21
C GLU A 398 19.57 3.04 12.25
N ARG A 399 20.67 3.24 11.50
CA ARG A 399 21.27 2.18 10.66
C ARG A 399 21.66 0.96 11.49
N LEU A 400 22.31 1.18 12.64
CA LEU A 400 22.69 0.10 13.56
C LEU A 400 21.45 -0.64 14.11
N ALA A 401 20.40 0.10 14.49
CA ALA A 401 19.15 -0.48 14.96
C ALA A 401 18.49 -1.35 13.88
N ILE A 402 18.36 -0.85 12.64
CA ILE A 402 17.81 -1.60 11.52
C ILE A 402 18.62 -2.87 11.26
N ARG A 403 19.96 -2.79 11.22
CA ARG A 403 20.82 -3.98 11.06
C ARG A 403 20.59 -5.00 12.15
N THR A 404 20.45 -4.55 13.40
CA THR A 404 20.21 -5.41 14.56
C THR A 404 18.86 -6.12 14.43
N ILE A 405 17.80 -5.38 14.11
CA ILE A 405 16.46 -5.95 13.89
C ILE A 405 16.53 -7.01 12.80
N LEU A 406 16.99 -6.65 11.60
CA LEU A 406 17.04 -7.58 10.46
C LEU A 406 17.85 -8.84 10.80
N LYS A 407 19.02 -8.70 11.45
CA LYS A 407 19.87 -9.85 11.81
C LYS A 407 19.20 -10.80 12.81
N ASP A 408 18.39 -10.28 13.72
CA ASP A 408 17.71 -11.08 14.74
C ASP A 408 16.40 -11.68 14.26
N THR A 409 15.70 -11.02 13.32
CA THR A 409 14.32 -11.39 12.94
C THR A 409 14.18 -12.01 11.55
N MET A 410 15.09 -11.74 10.61
CA MET A 410 15.01 -12.26 9.25
C MET A 410 15.73 -13.61 9.12
N THR A 411 15.07 -14.59 8.52
CA THR A 411 15.61 -15.96 8.39
C THR A 411 16.35 -16.20 7.08
N ASP A 412 16.17 -15.33 6.07
CA ASP A 412 16.66 -15.50 4.71
C ASP A 412 17.67 -14.44 4.27
N LEU A 413 18.30 -13.74 5.23
CA LEU A 413 19.38 -12.80 4.92
C LEU A 413 20.56 -13.51 4.22
N PRO A 414 21.18 -12.88 3.22
CA PRO A 414 22.35 -13.42 2.55
C PRO A 414 23.50 -13.66 3.54
N SER A 415 24.32 -14.68 3.29
CA SER A 415 25.45 -15.02 4.16
C SER A 415 26.44 -13.87 4.35
N TRP A 416 26.62 -13.04 3.32
CA TRP A 416 27.49 -11.86 3.34
C TRP A 416 26.91 -10.66 4.12
N TRP A 417 25.63 -10.70 4.52
CA TRP A 417 24.99 -9.61 5.26
C TRP A 417 25.51 -9.48 6.70
N ARG A 418 26.02 -10.58 7.26
CA ARG A 418 26.21 -10.78 8.71
C ARG A 418 27.25 -9.89 9.38
#